data_AF-A0A9E5YW94-F1
#
_entry.id   AF-A0A9E5YW94-F1
#
_cell.length_a   1.000
_cell.length_b   1.000
_cell.length_c   1.000
_cell.angle_alpha   90.00
_cell.angle_beta   90.00
_cell.angle_gamma   90.00
#
_symmetry.space_group_name_H-M   'P 1'
#
loop_
_entity.id
_entity.type
_entity.pdbx_description
1 polymer ?
#
loop_
_entity_poly.entity_id
_entity_poly.type
_entity_poly.pdbx_seq_one_letter_code
_entity_poly.pdbx_strand_id
1 'polypeptide(L)'
;EQQACAKAWSVWEGSTLSLWPDPSREAHFDEDEFALAFARIECHYFINGGFFETDDHLIENLHKVQHIPCVLIQGRYDMCTPARTAWDIHKAWPEADFRLVPDAGHAGSEPGIVHELIEATDRFRLQ
;
A
#
# COMPACT_ATOMS: atom_id res chain seq x y z
N GLU A 1 -1.10 28.51 4.51
CA GLU A 1 -0.10 27.54 5.00
C GLU A 1 -0.62 26.12 4.93
N GLN A 2 -1.71 25.77 5.63
CA GLN A 2 -2.33 24.43 5.59
C GLN A 2 -2.47 23.83 4.18
N GLN A 3 -3.08 24.58 3.24
CA GLN A 3 -3.28 24.12 1.87
C GLN A 3 -1.96 23.80 1.14
N ALA A 4 -0.93 24.63 1.34
CA ALA A 4 0.36 24.44 0.70
C ALA A 4 1.07 23.19 1.25
N CYS A 5 1.00 22.95 2.56
CA CYS A 5 1.53 21.73 3.17
C CYS A 5 0.78 20.49 2.70
N ALA A 6 -0.55 20.56 2.60
CA ALA A 6 -1.38 19.45 2.12
C ALA A 6 -1.04 19.05 0.68
N LYS A 7 -0.90 20.03 -0.22
CA LYS A 7 -0.45 19.79 -1.61
C LYS A 7 0.96 19.19 -1.66
N ALA A 8 1.89 19.73 -0.89
CA ALA A 8 3.26 19.22 -0.87
C ALA A 8 3.31 17.74 -0.43
N TRP A 9 2.54 17.36 0.59
CA TRP A 9 2.41 15.97 1.02
C TRP A 9 1.74 15.10 -0.06
N SER A 10 0.56 15.52 -0.52
CA SER A 10 -0.24 14.74 -1.46
C SER A 10 0.49 14.52 -2.79
N VAL A 11 1.07 15.57 -3.38
CA VAL A 11 1.82 15.43 -4.64
C VAL A 11 3.07 14.56 -4.47
N TRP A 12 3.79 14.68 -3.35
CA TRP A 12 4.92 13.79 -3.06
C TRP A 12 4.48 12.34 -3.07
N GLU A 13 3.44 11.98 -2.33
CA GLU A 13 2.94 10.61 -2.28
C GLU A 13 2.43 10.15 -3.64
N GLY A 14 1.63 10.97 -4.32
CA GLY A 14 1.15 10.69 -5.69
C GLY A 14 2.28 10.34 -6.66
N SER A 15 3.43 11.02 -6.55
CA SER A 15 4.61 10.79 -7.40
C SER A 15 5.38 9.50 -7.06
N THR A 16 5.26 8.97 -5.84
CA THR A 16 5.97 7.76 -5.40
C THR A 16 5.15 6.48 -5.55
N LEU A 17 3.87 6.59 -5.91
CA LEU A 17 2.97 5.45 -6.03
C LEU A 17 3.33 4.50 -7.19
N SER A 18 4.02 4.95 -8.23
CA SER A 18 4.35 4.11 -9.40
C SER A 18 5.83 4.03 -9.70
N LEU A 19 6.23 2.95 -10.36
CA LEU A 19 7.61 2.78 -10.82
C LEU A 19 7.97 3.84 -11.87
N TRP A 20 7.02 4.13 -12.77
CA TRP A 20 7.14 5.19 -13.75
C TRP A 20 6.23 6.37 -13.37
N PRO A 21 6.68 7.63 -13.58
CA PRO A 21 5.87 8.80 -13.29
C PRO A 21 4.51 8.78 -14.00
N ASP A 22 3.50 9.28 -13.32
CA ASP A 22 2.13 9.41 -13.83
C ASP A 22 1.66 10.86 -13.64
N PRO A 23 1.87 11.72 -14.67
CA PRO A 23 1.51 13.13 -14.58
C PRO A 23 0.02 13.38 -14.33
N SER A 24 -0.84 12.44 -14.74
CA SER A 24 -2.29 12.58 -14.54
C SER A 24 -2.67 12.39 -13.08
N ARG A 25 -2.01 11.45 -12.40
CA ARG A 25 -2.16 11.22 -10.96
C ARG A 25 -1.57 12.36 -10.15
N GLU A 26 -0.36 12.82 -10.50
CA GLU A 26 0.25 13.97 -9.83
C GLU A 26 -0.64 15.22 -9.90
N ALA A 27 -1.25 15.47 -11.07
CA ALA A 27 -2.20 16.57 -11.24
C ALA A 27 -3.45 16.41 -10.36
N HIS A 28 -3.98 15.19 -10.23
CA HIS A 28 -5.12 14.91 -9.35
C HIS A 28 -4.76 15.13 -7.87
N PHE A 29 -3.56 14.71 -7.44
CA PHE A 29 -3.08 14.89 -6.08
C PHE A 29 -2.75 16.36 -5.74
N ASP A 30 -2.64 17.23 -6.75
CA ASP A 30 -2.53 18.69 -6.57
C ASP A 30 -3.90 19.39 -6.46
N GLU A 31 -5.03 18.69 -6.65
CA GLU A 31 -6.36 19.31 -6.53
C GLU A 31 -6.64 19.75 -5.09
N ASP A 32 -7.13 20.99 -4.91
CA ASP A 32 -7.20 21.63 -3.59
C ASP A 32 -8.02 20.82 -2.56
N GLU A 33 -9.20 20.33 -2.96
CA GLU A 33 -10.09 19.58 -2.08
C GLU A 33 -9.54 18.18 -1.79
N PHE A 34 -8.99 17.50 -2.80
CA PHE A 34 -8.39 16.18 -2.64
C PHE A 34 -7.17 16.24 -1.71
N ALA A 35 -6.22 17.13 -1.99
CA ALA A 35 -4.98 17.26 -1.22
C ALA A 35 -5.26 17.53 0.26
N LEU A 36 -6.20 18.43 0.56
CA LEU A 36 -6.55 18.78 1.93
C LEU A 36 -7.21 17.61 2.68
N ALA A 37 -8.13 16.88 2.03
CA ALA A 37 -8.78 15.73 2.63
C ALA A 37 -7.79 14.58 2.85
N PHE A 38 -7.03 14.23 1.81
CA PHE A 38 -6.02 13.19 1.78
C PHE A 38 -4.98 13.39 2.90
N ALA A 39 -4.26 14.51 2.88
CA ALA A 39 -3.19 14.78 3.83
C ALA A 39 -3.70 14.83 5.28
N ARG A 40 -4.88 15.40 5.52
CA ARG A 40 -5.43 15.49 6.88
C ARG A 40 -5.77 14.12 7.45
N ILE A 41 -6.40 13.24 6.66
CA ILE A 41 -6.79 11.92 7.13
C ILE A 41 -5.54 11.08 7.36
N GLU A 42 -4.61 11.05 6.43
CA GLU A 42 -3.37 10.28 6.58
C GLU A 42 -2.52 10.76 7.75
N CYS A 43 -2.23 12.06 7.81
CA CYS A 43 -1.44 12.62 8.91
C CYS A 43 -2.10 12.32 10.26
N HIS A 44 -3.43 12.36 10.33
CA HIS A 44 -4.14 11.99 11.55
C HIS A 44 -3.86 10.56 11.98
N TYR A 45 -3.88 9.58 11.08
CA TYR A 45 -3.54 8.20 11.43
C TYR A 45 -2.05 8.03 11.75
N PHE A 46 -1.16 8.68 11.00
CA PHE A 46 0.29 8.56 11.22
C PHE A 46 0.74 9.13 12.56
N ILE A 47 0.29 10.33 12.94
CA ILE A 47 0.71 10.93 14.22
C ILE A 47 0.14 10.19 15.44
N ASN A 48 -0.90 9.39 15.25
CA ASN A 48 -1.53 8.59 16.31
C ASN A 48 -1.09 7.10 16.25
N GLY A 49 -0.07 6.75 15.48
CA GLY A 49 0.43 5.37 15.40
C GLY A 49 -0.63 4.37 14.93
N GLY A 50 -1.53 4.79 14.03
CA GLY A 50 -2.66 3.98 13.58
C GLY A 50 -3.68 3.63 14.67
N PHE A 51 -3.58 4.25 15.86
CA PHE A 51 -4.35 3.91 17.06
C PHE A 51 -4.11 2.48 17.58
N PHE A 52 -2.96 1.90 17.25
CA PHE A 52 -2.55 0.61 17.77
C PHE A 52 -1.80 0.72 19.10
N GLU A 53 -1.78 -0.37 19.85
CA GLU A 53 -1.07 -0.45 21.13
C GLU A 53 0.45 -0.50 20.95
N THR A 54 0.92 -1.04 19.82
CA THR A 54 2.32 -1.26 19.45
C THR A 54 2.53 -0.99 17.96
N ASP A 55 3.76 -0.64 17.55
CA ASP A 55 4.09 -0.43 16.13
C ASP A 55 3.91 -1.71 15.30
N ASP A 56 4.16 -2.88 15.89
CA ASP A 56 4.05 -4.20 15.25
C ASP A 56 2.71 -4.91 15.51
N HIS A 57 1.70 -4.20 16.02
CA HIS A 57 0.44 -4.78 16.50
C HIS A 57 -0.20 -5.76 15.51
N LEU A 58 -0.18 -5.45 14.21
CA LEU A 58 -0.75 -6.33 13.19
C LEU A 58 0.01 -7.65 13.06
N ILE A 59 1.35 -7.62 13.07
CA ILE A 59 2.19 -8.82 12.97
C ILE A 59 2.06 -9.68 14.25
N GLU A 60 2.07 -9.04 15.42
CA GLU A 60 1.87 -9.71 16.72
C GLU A 60 0.53 -10.46 16.78
N ASN A 61 -0.48 -9.94 16.09
CA ASN A 61 -1.84 -10.47 16.08
C ASN A 61 -2.20 -11.33 14.84
N LEU A 62 -1.25 -11.60 13.94
CA LEU A 62 -1.49 -12.37 12.70
C LEU A 62 -2.11 -13.74 12.95
N HIS A 63 -1.77 -14.39 14.07
CA HIS A 63 -2.31 -15.70 14.47
C HIS A 63 -3.86 -15.75 14.47
N LYS A 64 -4.52 -14.60 14.65
CA LYS A 64 -5.99 -14.49 14.60
C LYS A 64 -6.57 -14.73 13.22
N VAL A 65 -5.80 -14.51 12.14
CA VAL A 65 -6.26 -14.58 10.75
C VAL A 65 -5.51 -15.61 9.90
N GLN A 66 -4.45 -16.23 10.44
CA GLN A 66 -3.59 -17.18 9.70
C GLN A 66 -4.31 -18.37 9.06
N HIS A 67 -5.49 -18.71 9.56
CA HIS A 67 -6.34 -19.78 9.03
C HIS A 67 -7.08 -19.40 7.74
N ILE A 68 -7.06 -18.12 7.34
CA ILE A 68 -7.72 -17.63 6.13
C ILE A 68 -6.75 -17.75 4.94
N PRO A 69 -7.15 -18.34 3.80
CA PRO A 69 -6.30 -18.33 2.60
C PRO A 69 -5.92 -16.90 2.19
N CYS A 70 -4.64 -16.66 1.92
CA CYS A 70 -4.10 -15.32 1.69
C CYS A 70 -3.07 -15.31 0.54
N VAL A 71 -3.12 -14.27 -0.30
CA VAL A 71 -2.09 -13.94 -1.30
C VAL A 71 -1.57 -12.55 -0.97
N LEU A 72 -0.25 -12.41 -0.81
CA LEU A 72 0.43 -11.16 -0.49
C LEU A 72 1.15 -10.66 -1.75
N ILE A 73 0.63 -9.62 -2.39
CA ILE A 73 1.18 -9.05 -3.63
C ILE A 73 1.89 -7.74 -3.30
N GLN A 74 3.18 -7.64 -3.64
CA GLN A 74 4.02 -6.49 -3.32
C GLN A 74 4.84 -6.08 -4.54
N GLY A 75 4.91 -4.78 -4.84
CA GLY A 75 5.86 -4.26 -5.83
C GLY A 75 7.28 -4.23 -5.27
N ARG A 76 8.27 -4.68 -6.06
CA ARG A 76 9.69 -4.67 -5.68
C ARG A 76 10.21 -3.26 -5.40
N TYR A 77 9.70 -2.26 -6.13
CA TYR A 77 10.12 -0.87 -6.07
C TYR A 77 9.06 0.03 -5.42
N ASP A 78 8.18 -0.54 -4.60
CA ASP A 78 7.26 0.22 -3.77
C ASP A 78 8.03 1.09 -2.77
N MET A 79 7.93 2.41 -2.95
CA MET A 79 8.59 3.42 -2.13
C MET A 79 7.71 3.86 -0.95
N CYS A 80 6.38 3.70 -1.04
CA CYS A 80 5.44 4.10 -0.01
C CYS A 80 5.42 3.08 1.14
N THR A 81 5.35 1.80 0.79
CA THR A 81 5.38 0.66 1.72
C THR A 81 6.45 -0.35 1.29
N PRO A 82 7.72 -0.14 1.69
CA PRO A 82 8.82 -0.99 1.25
C PRO A 82 8.58 -2.47 1.51
N ALA A 83 9.06 -3.32 0.58
CA ALA A 83 8.82 -4.77 0.59
C ALA A 83 9.30 -5.51 1.85
N ARG A 84 10.07 -4.86 2.74
CA ARG A 84 10.43 -5.39 4.06
C ARG A 84 9.17 -5.80 4.84
N THR A 85 8.13 -4.96 4.88
CA THR A 85 6.93 -5.25 5.68
C THR A 85 6.17 -6.46 5.15
N ALA A 86 6.00 -6.56 3.83
CA ALA A 86 5.37 -7.73 3.20
C ALA A 86 6.20 -9.01 3.44
N TRP A 87 7.54 -8.91 3.44
CA TRP A 87 8.42 -10.02 3.79
C TRP A 87 8.31 -10.43 5.26
N ASP A 88 8.20 -9.46 6.18
CA ASP A 88 8.02 -9.73 7.60
C ASP A 88 6.67 -10.42 7.88
N ILE A 89 5.60 -10.01 7.20
CA ILE A 89 4.30 -10.71 7.22
C ILE A 89 4.45 -12.12 6.68
N HIS A 90 5.10 -12.34 5.53
CA HIS A 90 5.26 -13.69 4.96
C HIS A 90 6.08 -14.63 5.88
N LYS A 91 7.13 -14.13 6.55
CA LYS A 91 7.85 -14.91 7.56
C LYS A 91 6.97 -15.30 8.74
N ALA A 92 6.08 -14.40 9.16
CA ALA A 92 5.14 -14.65 10.24
C ALA A 92 3.94 -15.52 9.79
N TRP A 93 3.60 -15.52 8.49
CA TRP A 93 2.51 -16.27 7.88
C TRP A 93 3.00 -17.08 6.66
N PRO A 94 3.74 -18.18 6.89
CA PRO A 94 4.39 -18.93 5.81
C PRO A 94 3.43 -19.55 4.79
N GLU A 95 2.19 -19.81 5.19
CA GLU A 95 1.13 -20.35 4.32
C GLU A 95 0.56 -19.31 3.34
N ALA A 96 0.81 -18.02 3.56
CA ALA A 96 0.40 -16.98 2.62
C ALA A 96 1.24 -17.04 1.33
N ASP A 97 0.57 -17.00 0.17
CA ASP A 97 1.20 -17.00 -1.14
C ASP A 97 1.84 -15.63 -1.42
N PHE A 98 3.15 -15.52 -1.19
CA PHE A 98 3.89 -14.26 -1.35
C PHE A 98 4.37 -14.05 -2.79
N ARG A 99 3.92 -12.95 -3.41
CA ARG A 99 4.18 -12.55 -4.79
C ARG A 99 4.86 -11.20 -4.83
N LEU A 100 6.13 -11.21 -5.21
CA LEU A 100 6.93 -10.01 -5.33
C LEU A 100 7.10 -9.64 -6.81
N VAL A 101 6.40 -8.60 -7.23
CA VAL A 101 6.34 -8.17 -8.62
C VAL A 101 7.61 -7.38 -8.97
N PRO A 102 8.45 -7.86 -9.90
CA PRO A 102 9.79 -7.34 -10.11
C PRO A 102 9.82 -5.92 -10.68
N ASP A 103 8.81 -5.52 -11.43
CA ASP A 103 8.73 -4.28 -12.22
C ASP A 103 7.55 -3.39 -11.83
N ALA A 104 7.20 -3.35 -10.54
CA ALA A 104 6.10 -2.53 -10.02
C ALA A 104 6.47 -1.69 -8.78
N GLY A 105 5.79 -0.54 -8.67
CA GLY A 105 5.75 0.32 -7.49
C GLY A 105 4.65 -0.08 -6.51
N HIS A 106 4.01 0.92 -5.91
CA HIS A 106 2.95 0.75 -4.91
C HIS A 106 1.55 0.52 -5.51
N ALA A 107 1.25 1.22 -6.61
CA ALA A 107 -0.10 1.36 -7.11
C ALA A 107 -0.68 0.02 -7.54
N GLY A 108 -1.90 -0.28 -7.07
CA GLY A 108 -2.65 -1.47 -7.47
C GLY A 108 -2.95 -1.53 -8.98
N SER A 109 -2.81 -0.41 -9.70
CA SER A 109 -2.97 -0.29 -11.15
C SER A 109 -1.71 -0.60 -11.95
N GLU A 110 -0.56 -0.88 -11.31
CA GLU A 110 0.66 -1.31 -12.01
C GLU A 110 0.39 -2.63 -12.76
N PRO A 111 0.82 -2.79 -14.03
CA PRO A 111 0.45 -3.94 -14.85
C PRO A 111 0.74 -5.31 -14.19
N GLY A 112 1.91 -5.44 -13.55
CA GLY A 112 2.28 -6.66 -12.84
C GLY A 112 1.47 -6.90 -11.56
N ILE A 113 1.08 -5.83 -10.85
CA ILE A 113 0.21 -5.93 -9.67
C ILE A 113 -1.21 -6.33 -10.08
N VAL A 114 -1.76 -5.69 -11.12
CA VAL A 114 -3.07 -6.04 -11.69
C VAL A 114 -3.11 -7.48 -12.14
N HIS A 115 -2.06 -7.97 -12.81
CA HIS A 115 -1.96 -9.37 -13.22
C HIS A 115 -2.10 -10.33 -12.03
N GLU A 116 -1.27 -10.14 -10.99
CA GLU A 116 -1.32 -11.00 -9.79
C GLU A 116 -2.65 -10.88 -9.04
N LEU A 117 -3.26 -9.68 -8.99
CA LEU A 117 -4.57 -9.47 -8.38
C LEU A 117 -5.67 -10.26 -9.13
N ILE A 118 -5.69 -10.18 -10.47
CA ILE A 118 -6.65 -10.93 -11.29
C ILE A 118 -6.45 -12.43 -11.07
N GLU A 119 -5.22 -12.94 -11.21
CA GLU A 119 -4.91 -14.36 -11.00
C GLU A 119 -5.28 -14.85 -9.59
N ALA A 120 -5.05 -14.04 -8.55
CA ALA A 120 -5.48 -14.37 -7.19
C ALA A 120 -7.00 -14.43 -7.07
N THR A 121 -7.73 -13.44 -7.60
CA THR A 121 -9.19 -13.40 -7.52
C THR A 121 -9.86 -14.52 -8.33
N ASP A 122 -9.35 -14.85 -9.51
CA ASP A 122 -9.85 -15.97 -10.31
C ASP A 122 -9.59 -17.32 -9.64
N ARG A 123 -8.44 -17.51 -8.98
CA ARG A 123 -8.16 -18.71 -8.18
C ARG A 123 -9.14 -18.86 -7.01
N PHE A 124 -9.38 -17.79 -6.25
CA PHE A 124 -10.31 -17.83 -5.12
C PHE A 124 -11.76 -18.04 -5.53
N ARG A 125 -12.16 -17.60 -6.72
CA ARG A 125 -13.51 -17.87 -7.26
C ARG A 125 -13.78 -19.36 -7.46
N LEU A 126 -12.74 -20.16 -7.72
CA LEU A 126 -12.85 -21.59 -8.02
C LEU A 126 -12.77 -22.49 -6.78
N GLN A 127 -12.56 -21.92 -5.60
CA GLN A 127 -12.50 -22.61 -4.30
C GLN A 127 -13.85 -22.58 -3.58
#